data_AF-C5LH48-F1
#
_entry.id   AF-C5LH48-F1
#
_cell.length_a   1.000
_cell.length_b   1.000
_cell.length_c   1.000
_cell.angle_alpha   90.00
_cell.angle_beta   90.00
_cell.angle_gamma   90.00
#
_symmetry.space_group_name_H-M   'P 1'
#
loop_
_entity.id
_entity.type
_entity.pdbx_description
1 polymer ?
#
loop_
_entity_poly.entity_id
_entity_poly.type
_entity_poly.pdbx_seq_one_letter_code
_entity_poly.pdbx_strand_id
1 'polypeptide(L)'
;MCHPQAFYSIPHDTCKLAASICFKVPLMRETYLWCGMIDAGRPTCMTALDQGYSLTIVVGGTREQLIPYSPTHDTILCKNRKGFIKLARDAGRIPIVPCYSFGESIAYETSDFLLSFRRWLQRRFGVGWAVAKTWNPRRLKDFVLVVGSPITWEEQDTVETIHAKYVAAVRDLFYEHRANYAEYANRELLIE
;
A
#
# COMPACT_ATOMS: atom_id res chain seq x y z
N MET A 1 -12.41 -20.27 7.42
CA MET A 1 -10.98 -19.91 7.47
C MET A 1 -10.69 -19.38 8.87
N CYS A 2 -9.61 -19.79 9.52
CA CYS A 2 -9.34 -19.47 10.92
C CYS A 2 -9.00 -17.97 11.04
N HIS A 3 -9.86 -17.22 11.72
CA HIS A 3 -9.77 -15.77 11.87
C HIS A 3 -8.66 -15.40 12.86
N PRO A 4 -7.66 -14.61 12.46
CA PRO A 4 -6.73 -14.07 13.42
C PRO A 4 -7.31 -12.85 14.12
N GLN A 5 -7.51 -12.99 15.42
CA GLN A 5 -8.11 -12.03 16.34
C GLN A 5 -7.24 -10.79 16.63
N ALA A 6 -6.11 -10.61 15.94
CA ALA A 6 -5.07 -9.65 16.34
C ALA A 6 -5.31 -8.20 15.89
N PHE A 7 -6.26 -7.93 14.98
CA PHE A 7 -6.58 -6.58 14.53
C PHE A 7 -8.07 -6.29 14.71
N TYR A 8 -8.43 -5.87 15.92
CA TYR A 8 -9.80 -5.60 16.39
C TYR A 8 -10.52 -4.43 15.69
N SER A 9 -9.81 -3.65 14.87
CA SER A 9 -10.28 -2.39 14.28
C SER A 9 -10.43 -2.41 12.76
N ILE A 10 -10.28 -3.57 12.12
CA ILE A 10 -10.53 -3.72 10.67
C ILE A 10 -11.88 -4.42 10.50
N PRO A 11 -12.77 -3.95 9.60
CA PRO A 11 -14.02 -4.63 9.32
C PRO A 11 -13.76 -6.11 9.03
N HIS A 12 -14.52 -6.99 9.68
CA HIS A 12 -14.31 -8.45 9.64
C HIS A 12 -14.29 -9.03 8.22
N ASP A 13 -14.82 -8.30 7.24
CA ASP A 13 -14.90 -8.68 5.83
C ASP A 13 -13.76 -8.09 4.97
N THR A 14 -12.62 -7.73 5.54
CA THR A 14 -11.47 -7.17 4.78
C THR A 14 -10.31 -8.15 4.69
N CYS A 15 -9.84 -8.43 3.48
CA CYS A 15 -8.62 -9.19 3.22
C CYS A 15 -7.46 -8.26 2.82
N LYS A 16 -6.29 -8.49 3.41
CA LYS A 16 -5.05 -7.76 3.07
C LYS A 16 -4.28 -8.54 2.01
N LEU A 17 -3.74 -7.85 1.01
CA LEU A 17 -2.95 -8.51 -0.04
C LEU A 17 -1.46 -8.53 0.30
N ALA A 18 -0.83 -9.69 0.14
CA ALA A 18 0.61 -9.87 0.28
C ALA A 18 1.21 -10.50 -0.99
N ALA A 19 2.50 -10.24 -1.23
CA ALA A 19 3.20 -10.79 -2.38
C ALA A 19 3.28 -12.32 -2.32
N SER A 20 3.12 -12.99 -3.45
CA SER A 20 3.09 -14.47 -3.53
C SER A 20 4.33 -15.16 -2.96
N ILE A 21 5.48 -14.48 -3.00
CA ILE A 21 6.72 -15.01 -2.42
C ILE A 21 6.62 -15.23 -0.91
N CYS A 22 5.82 -14.42 -0.20
CA CYS A 22 5.63 -14.53 1.23
C CYS A 22 4.88 -15.82 1.63
N PHE A 23 4.04 -16.35 0.73
CA PHE A 23 3.32 -17.61 0.94
C PHE A 23 4.14 -18.85 0.55
N LYS A 24 5.34 -18.67 -0.03
CA LYS A 24 6.28 -19.77 -0.34
C LYS A 24 7.25 -20.08 0.79
N VAL A 25 7.44 -19.14 1.72
CA VAL A 25 8.33 -19.31 2.89
C VAL A 25 7.48 -19.80 4.07
N PRO A 26 7.69 -21.02 4.61
CA PRO A 26 6.75 -21.65 5.55
C PRO A 26 6.39 -20.81 6.78
N LEU A 27 7.38 -20.25 7.48
CA LEU A 27 7.14 -19.45 8.69
C LEU A 27 6.45 -18.11 8.39
N MET A 28 6.84 -17.45 7.29
CA MET A 28 6.19 -16.21 6.85
C MET A 28 4.75 -16.45 6.40
N ARG A 29 4.51 -17.56 5.69
CA ARG A 29 3.19 -17.99 5.23
C ARG A 29 2.22 -18.12 6.40
N GLU A 30 2.58 -18.89 7.43
CA GLU A 30 1.71 -19.08 8.59
C GLU A 30 1.44 -17.76 9.31
N THR A 31 2.47 -16.90 9.44
CA THR A 31 2.31 -15.58 10.05
C THR A 31 1.32 -14.70 9.27
N TYR A 32 1.40 -14.70 7.93
CA TYR A 32 0.55 -13.89 7.06
C TYR A 32 -0.88 -14.42 7.01
N LEU A 33 -1.06 -15.74 6.95
CA LEU A 33 -2.39 -16.36 7.06
C LEU A 33 -3.01 -16.07 8.43
N TRP A 34 -2.21 -16.15 9.49
CA TRP A 34 -2.58 -15.71 10.84
C TRP A 34 -2.62 -14.17 11.00
N CYS A 35 -2.50 -13.39 9.93
CA CYS A 35 -2.83 -11.96 9.92
C CYS A 35 -4.02 -11.65 8.99
N GLY A 36 -4.66 -12.69 8.42
CA GLY A 36 -5.78 -12.54 7.49
C GLY A 36 -5.34 -12.04 6.11
N MET A 37 -4.07 -12.26 5.76
CA MET A 37 -3.54 -11.88 4.46
C MET A 37 -3.77 -12.99 3.44
N ILE A 38 -4.06 -12.60 2.20
CA ILE A 38 -4.20 -13.48 1.05
C ILE A 38 -3.19 -13.11 -0.04
N ASP A 39 -2.99 -14.02 -0.99
CA ASP A 39 -2.12 -13.80 -2.13
C ASP A 39 -2.64 -12.66 -3.02
N ALA A 40 -1.75 -11.76 -3.43
CA ALA A 40 -2.07 -10.63 -4.32
C ALA A 40 -2.31 -11.04 -5.80
N GLY A 41 -2.33 -12.33 -6.10
CA GLY A 41 -2.62 -12.86 -7.42
C GLY A 41 -4.06 -12.57 -7.84
N ARG A 42 -4.24 -12.17 -9.10
CA ARG A 42 -5.55 -11.80 -9.66
C ARG A 42 -6.65 -12.85 -9.41
N PRO A 43 -6.43 -14.18 -9.58
CA PRO A 43 -7.47 -15.17 -9.32
C PRO A 43 -7.96 -15.16 -7.87
N THR A 44 -7.03 -15.13 -6.91
CA THR A 44 -7.32 -15.07 -5.47
C THR A 44 -8.11 -13.81 -5.12
N CYS A 45 -7.69 -12.66 -5.65
CA CYS A 45 -8.39 -11.40 -5.44
C CYS A 45 -9.82 -11.42 -5.99
N MET A 46 -10.02 -11.94 -7.21
CA MET A 46 -11.37 -12.06 -7.79
C MET A 46 -12.27 -12.96 -6.95
N THR A 47 -11.77 -14.13 -6.52
CA THR A 47 -12.54 -15.04 -5.65
C THR A 47 -12.93 -14.38 -4.33
N ALA A 48 -12.03 -13.61 -3.71
CA ALA A 48 -12.34 -12.90 -2.47
C ALA A 48 -13.42 -11.81 -2.69
N LEU A 49 -13.33 -11.06 -3.79
CA LEU A 49 -14.33 -10.05 -4.16
C LEU A 49 -15.69 -10.69 -4.46
N ASP A 50 -15.72 -11.81 -5.19
CA ASP A 50 -16.95 -12.56 -5.50
C ASP A 50 -17.62 -13.12 -4.23
N GLN A 51 -16.82 -13.41 -3.19
CA GLN A 51 -17.31 -13.84 -1.87
C GLN A 51 -17.80 -12.68 -0.98
N GLY A 52 -17.72 -11.44 -1.46
CA GLY A 52 -18.17 -10.25 -0.73
C GLY A 52 -17.11 -9.63 0.19
N TYR A 53 -15.86 -10.07 0.14
CA TYR A 53 -14.78 -9.46 0.91
C TYR A 53 -14.28 -8.16 0.26
N SER A 54 -13.90 -7.19 1.09
CA SER A 54 -13.16 -6.01 0.68
C SER A 54 -11.66 -6.28 0.62
N LEU A 55 -10.94 -5.68 -0.33
CA LEU A 55 -9.49 -5.88 -0.47
C LEU A 55 -8.70 -4.63 -0.08
N THR A 56 -7.69 -4.79 0.76
CA THR A 56 -6.70 -3.75 1.07
C THR A 56 -5.41 -3.99 0.30
N ILE A 57 -4.98 -3.00 -0.50
CA ILE A 57 -3.84 -3.11 -1.40
C ILE A 57 -2.85 -1.98 -1.11
N VAL A 58 -1.61 -2.34 -0.81
CA VAL A 58 -0.48 -1.40 -0.80
C VAL A 58 0.05 -1.28 -2.23
N VAL A 59 -0.35 -0.23 -2.94
CA VAL A 59 -0.09 -0.05 -4.38
C VAL A 59 1.41 -0.09 -4.70
N GLY A 60 2.24 0.41 -3.79
CA GLY A 60 3.70 0.39 -3.87
C GLY A 60 4.40 -0.93 -4.00
N GLY A 61 3.84 -1.94 -3.33
CA GLY A 61 4.49 -3.20 -3.05
C GLY A 61 5.96 -3.04 -2.62
N THR A 62 6.77 -4.01 -3.03
CA THR A 62 8.19 -4.08 -2.64
C THR A 62 9.09 -2.98 -3.21
N ARG A 63 8.59 -2.19 -4.19
CA ARG A 63 9.40 -1.11 -4.79
C ARG A 63 9.37 0.15 -3.92
N GLU A 64 8.23 0.47 -3.31
CA GLU A 64 8.14 1.59 -2.36
C GLU A 64 9.04 1.36 -1.15
N GLN A 65 9.12 0.11 -0.66
CA GLN A 65 10.01 -0.28 0.45
C GLN A 65 11.50 -0.05 0.19
N LEU A 66 11.92 0.17 -1.07
CA LEU A 66 13.30 0.45 -1.43
C LEU A 66 13.57 1.94 -1.65
N ILE A 67 12.56 2.80 -1.49
CA ILE A 67 12.74 4.24 -1.61
C ILE A 67 13.54 4.73 -0.39
N PRO A 68 14.69 5.37 -0.59
CA PRO A 68 15.44 5.95 0.51
C PRO A 68 14.63 7.05 1.19
N TYR A 69 14.79 7.15 2.51
CA TYR A 69 14.16 8.23 3.27
C TYR A 69 14.65 9.60 2.81
N SER A 70 13.71 10.50 2.57
CA SER A 70 13.96 11.92 2.33
C SER A 70 13.33 12.77 3.43
N PRO A 71 14.03 13.79 3.95
CA PRO A 71 13.45 14.73 4.89
C PRO A 71 12.56 15.79 4.21
N THR A 72 12.69 16.00 2.89
CA THR A 72 12.00 17.08 2.17
C THR A 72 10.74 16.64 1.45
N HIS A 73 10.61 15.35 1.15
CA HIS A 73 9.48 14.83 0.41
C HIS A 73 9.17 13.39 0.83
N ASP A 74 7.95 12.96 0.54
CA ASP A 74 7.52 11.58 0.60
C ASP A 74 7.23 11.09 -0.82
N THR A 75 7.57 9.83 -1.14
CA THR A 75 7.42 9.30 -2.50
C THR A 75 6.54 8.06 -2.49
N ILE A 76 5.48 8.10 -3.28
CA ILE A 76 4.58 6.97 -3.54
C ILE A 76 4.67 6.55 -5.00
N LEU A 77 4.60 5.24 -5.27
CA LEU A 77 4.73 4.63 -6.59
C LEU A 77 3.37 4.14 -7.12
N CYS A 78 2.45 5.06 -7.37
CA CYS A 78 1.13 4.73 -7.89
C CYS A 78 0.87 5.23 -9.33
N LYS A 79 1.73 6.07 -9.91
CA LYS A 79 1.50 6.73 -11.20
C LYS A 79 1.32 5.75 -12.36
N ASN A 80 2.13 4.70 -12.39
CA ASN A 80 2.11 3.72 -13.47
C ASN A 80 1.37 2.43 -13.11
N ARG A 81 0.84 2.34 -11.89
CA ARG A 81 0.23 1.12 -11.36
C ARG A 81 -1.28 1.16 -11.50
N LYS A 82 -1.78 0.54 -12.56
CA LYS A 82 -3.21 0.48 -12.88
C LYS A 82 -3.86 -0.89 -12.59
N GLY A 83 -3.10 -1.84 -12.05
CA GLY A 83 -3.55 -3.23 -11.87
C GLY A 83 -4.77 -3.35 -10.94
N PHE A 84 -4.79 -2.60 -9.84
CA PHE A 84 -5.90 -2.60 -8.90
C PHE A 84 -7.17 -1.96 -9.49
N ILE A 85 -7.03 -0.94 -10.35
CA ILE A 85 -8.16 -0.33 -11.06
C ILE A 85 -8.76 -1.32 -12.07
N LYS A 86 -7.90 -2.06 -12.81
CA LYS A 86 -8.35 -3.13 -13.71
C LYS A 86 -9.08 -4.24 -12.95
N LEU A 87 -8.55 -4.63 -11.78
CA LEU A 87 -9.20 -5.61 -10.91
C LEU A 87 -10.58 -5.12 -10.47
N ALA A 88 -10.69 -3.88 -10.00
CA ALA A 88 -11.97 -3.31 -9.56
C ALA A 88 -13.00 -3.21 -10.71
N ARG A 89 -12.56 -2.85 -11.91
CA ARG A 89 -13.40 -2.87 -13.12
C ARG A 89 -13.91 -4.28 -13.40
N ASP A 90 -13.01 -5.26 -13.45
CA ASP A 90 -13.32 -6.63 -13.82
C ASP A 90 -14.20 -7.34 -12.78
N ALA A 91 -14.13 -6.91 -11.51
CA ALA A 91 -14.99 -7.35 -10.41
C ALA A 91 -16.38 -6.66 -10.40
N GLY A 92 -16.80 -6.04 -11.50
CA GLY A 92 -18.12 -5.40 -11.61
C GLY A 92 -18.14 -3.92 -11.20
N ARG A 93 -17.06 -3.18 -11.47
CA ARG A 93 -16.97 -1.72 -11.19
C ARG A 93 -17.18 -1.39 -9.70
N ILE A 94 -16.47 -2.11 -8.84
CA ILE A 94 -16.51 -1.86 -7.39
C ILE A 94 -15.86 -0.51 -7.04
N PRO A 95 -16.36 0.21 -6.03
CA PRO A 95 -15.79 1.49 -5.62
C PRO A 95 -14.38 1.32 -5.04
N ILE A 96 -13.53 2.32 -5.25
CA ILE A 96 -12.13 2.32 -4.77
C ILE A 96 -11.98 3.42 -3.73
N VAL A 97 -11.48 3.07 -2.55
CA VAL A 97 -11.25 4.02 -1.46
C VAL A 97 -9.76 4.39 -1.42
N PRO A 98 -9.38 5.66 -1.68
CA PRO A 98 -8.00 6.11 -1.54
C PRO A 98 -7.66 6.26 -0.04
N CYS A 99 -6.51 5.73 0.35
CA CYS A 99 -5.99 5.86 1.71
C CYS A 99 -4.53 6.32 1.65
N TYR A 100 -4.12 7.14 2.61
CA TYR A 100 -2.73 7.58 2.76
C TYR A 100 -2.30 7.47 4.22
N SER A 101 -1.10 6.92 4.46
CA SER A 101 -0.56 6.67 5.80
C SER A 101 0.56 7.65 6.11
N PHE A 102 0.35 8.52 7.10
CA PHE A 102 1.38 9.42 7.61
C PHE A 102 2.25 8.72 8.66
N GLY A 103 3.54 9.01 8.63
CA GLY A 103 4.53 8.56 9.60
C GLY A 103 5.39 7.37 9.13
N GLU A 104 4.97 6.60 8.13
CA GLU A 104 5.68 5.37 7.71
C GLU A 104 7.16 5.63 7.39
N SER A 105 7.44 6.61 6.52
CA SER A 105 8.80 6.96 6.10
C SER A 105 9.66 7.52 7.25
N ILE A 106 9.04 8.13 8.26
CA ILE A 106 9.74 8.72 9.42
C ILE A 106 10.02 7.67 10.48
N ALA A 107 9.08 6.75 10.75
CA ALA A 107 9.31 5.61 11.65
C ALA A 107 10.41 4.71 11.12
N TYR A 108 10.36 4.42 9.82
CA TYR A 108 11.24 3.48 9.14
C TYR A 108 12.07 4.21 8.09
N GLU A 109 13.09 4.94 8.56
CA GLU A 109 14.06 5.57 7.66
C GLU A 109 14.78 4.48 6.84
N THR A 110 14.46 4.38 5.55
CA THR A 110 15.11 3.42 4.66
C THR A 110 16.44 3.98 4.19
N SER A 111 17.51 3.20 4.35
CA SER A 111 18.87 3.55 3.92
C SER A 111 19.02 3.42 2.40
N ASP A 112 19.98 4.15 1.84
CA ASP A 112 20.48 4.03 0.47
C ASP A 112 21.60 2.97 0.33
N PHE A 113 22.04 2.35 1.44
CA PHE A 113 23.11 1.35 1.44
C PHE A 113 22.83 0.22 0.44
N LEU A 114 23.78 -0.05 -0.47
CA LEU A 114 23.66 -1.06 -1.53
C LEU A 114 22.35 -0.99 -2.35
N LEU A 115 21.76 0.20 -2.51
CA LEU A 115 20.44 0.34 -3.15
C LEU A 115 20.39 -0.25 -4.57
N SER A 116 21.43 -0.07 -5.39
CA SER A 116 21.50 -0.66 -6.74
C SER A 116 21.45 -2.18 -6.71
N PHE A 117 22.14 -2.81 -5.76
CA PHE A 117 22.13 -4.26 -5.57
C PHE A 117 20.77 -4.74 -5.05
N ARG A 118 20.17 -4.05 -4.07
CA ARG A 118 18.84 -4.39 -3.53
C ARG A 118 17.73 -4.23 -4.58
N ARG A 119 17.80 -3.18 -5.41
CA ARG A 119 16.91 -3.02 -6.58
C ARG A 119 17.11 -4.11 -7.62
N TRP A 120 18.34 -4.57 -7.83
CA TRP A 120 18.60 -5.72 -8.69
C TRP A 120 18.00 -7.01 -8.11
N LEU A 121 18.20 -7.27 -6.81
CA LEU A 121 17.66 -8.43 -6.11
C LEU A 121 16.13 -8.43 -6.15
N GLN A 122 15.50 -7.28 -5.89
CA GLN A 122 14.05 -7.12 -5.95
C GLN A 122 13.50 -7.35 -7.35
N ARG A 123 14.18 -6.85 -8.40
CA ARG A 123 13.77 -7.13 -9.80
C ARG A 123 13.92 -8.59 -10.17
N ARG A 124 14.96 -9.27 -9.66
CA ARG A 124 15.29 -10.65 -10.02
C ARG A 124 14.45 -11.69 -9.25
N PHE A 125 14.20 -11.45 -7.97
CA PHE A 125 13.60 -12.43 -7.05
C PHE A 125 12.26 -11.97 -6.44
N GLY A 126 11.85 -10.72 -6.65
CA GLY A 126 10.61 -10.17 -6.09
C GLY A 126 10.65 -9.90 -4.58
N VAL A 127 11.82 -10.03 -3.95
CA VAL A 127 12.01 -9.78 -2.50
C VAL A 127 12.53 -8.36 -2.31
N GLY A 128 11.74 -7.52 -1.64
CA GLY A 128 12.17 -6.19 -1.20
C GLY A 128 12.98 -6.30 0.08
N TRP A 129 14.30 -6.10 0.00
CA TRP A 129 15.12 -5.95 1.20
C TRP A 129 15.21 -4.47 1.58
N ALA A 130 14.28 -4.00 2.42
CA ALA A 130 14.40 -2.69 3.04
C ALA A 130 15.47 -2.76 4.13
N VAL A 131 16.50 -1.91 4.04
CA VAL A 131 17.54 -1.79 5.06
C VAL A 131 17.23 -0.54 5.86
N ALA A 132 16.97 -0.69 7.15
CA ALA A 132 16.76 0.43 8.04
C ALA A 132 18.06 1.24 8.20
N LYS A 133 17.98 2.56 8.11
CA LYS A 133 19.08 3.49 8.32
C LYS A 133 19.47 3.60 9.79
N THR A 134 18.50 3.41 10.69
CA THR A 134 18.70 3.42 12.14
C THR A 134 18.26 2.08 12.71
N TRP A 135 19.03 1.53 13.65
CA TRP A 135 18.72 0.25 14.30
C TRP A 135 17.43 0.32 15.14
N ASN A 136 17.12 1.50 15.69
CA ASN A 136 15.90 1.73 16.44
C ASN A 136 14.90 2.53 15.59
N PRO A 137 13.69 2.01 15.33
CA PRO A 137 12.62 2.77 14.69
C PRO A 137 12.37 4.05 15.49
N ARG A 138 12.14 5.18 14.81
CA ARG A 138 11.77 6.40 15.52
C ARG A 138 10.41 6.19 16.16
N ARG A 139 10.29 6.50 17.45
CA ARG A 139 8.99 6.53 18.12
C ARG A 139 8.20 7.70 17.55
N LEU A 140 7.24 7.40 16.68
CA LEU A 140 6.30 8.40 16.21
C LEU A 140 5.36 8.78 17.33
N LYS A 141 5.03 10.08 17.39
CA LYS A 141 3.94 10.57 18.23
C LYS A 141 2.60 10.13 17.64
N ASP A 142 2.47 10.23 16.32
CA ASP A 142 1.24 9.93 15.57
C ASP A 142 1.57 9.09 14.33
N PHE A 143 0.96 7.90 14.24
CA PHE A 143 0.91 7.09 13.01
C PHE A 143 -0.55 7.06 12.56
N VAL A 144 -0.88 7.75 11.47
CA VAL A 144 -2.26 8.02 11.11
C VAL A 144 -2.54 7.58 9.69
N LEU A 145 -3.56 6.74 9.55
CA LEU A 145 -4.15 6.38 8.28
C LEU A 145 -5.32 7.32 8.00
N VAL A 146 -5.19 8.15 6.97
CA VAL A 146 -6.29 8.97 6.46
C VAL A 146 -7.00 8.17 5.37
N VAL A 147 -8.32 8.09 5.48
CA VAL A 147 -9.20 7.40 4.53
C VAL A 147 -10.02 8.46 3.81
N GLY A 148 -9.95 8.47 2.48
CA GLY A 148 -10.73 9.39 1.65
C GLY A 148 -12.09 8.85 1.25
N SER A 149 -12.80 9.66 0.48
CA SER A 149 -14.12 9.29 -0.05
C SER A 149 -14.03 8.19 -1.12
N PRO A 150 -14.99 7.26 -1.17
CA PRO A 150 -15.04 6.22 -2.20
C PRO A 150 -15.16 6.82 -3.60
N ILE A 151 -14.32 6.36 -4.53
CA ILE A 151 -14.37 6.69 -5.96
C ILE A 151 -15.27 5.66 -6.63
N THR A 152 -16.43 6.12 -7.09
CA THR A 152 -17.41 5.32 -7.83
C THR A 152 -17.16 5.37 -9.34
N TRP A 153 -17.72 4.41 -10.06
CA TRP A 153 -17.62 4.34 -11.52
C TRP A 153 -18.83 4.98 -12.19
N GLU A 154 -18.58 5.83 -13.17
CA GLU A 154 -19.58 6.32 -14.12
C GLU A 154 -19.56 5.45 -15.40
N GLU A 155 -20.61 5.52 -16.23
CA GLU A 155 -20.69 4.68 -17.45
C GLU A 155 -19.56 4.95 -18.44
N GLN A 156 -19.15 6.21 -18.58
CA GLN A 156 -18.03 6.67 -19.41
C GLN A 156 -16.64 6.41 -18.81
N ASP A 157 -16.55 5.94 -17.57
CA ASP A 157 -15.25 5.82 -16.91
C ASP A 157 -14.40 4.69 -17.50
N THR A 158 -13.19 5.05 -17.89
CA THR A 158 -12.12 4.13 -18.29
C THR A 158 -11.19 3.84 -17.10
N VAL A 159 -10.28 2.88 -17.28
CA VAL A 159 -9.26 2.58 -16.27
C VAL A 159 -8.37 3.81 -16.03
N GLU A 160 -8.08 4.56 -17.10
CA GLU A 160 -7.28 5.77 -17.09
C GLU A 160 -7.95 6.90 -16.29
N THR A 161 -9.26 7.10 -16.48
CA THR A 161 -9.98 8.17 -15.77
C THR A 161 -10.10 7.88 -14.29
N ILE A 162 -10.47 6.66 -13.90
CA ILE A 162 -10.52 6.27 -12.48
C ILE A 162 -9.12 6.32 -11.86
N HIS A 163 -8.09 5.87 -12.57
CA HIS A 163 -6.72 5.96 -12.05
C HIS A 163 -6.29 7.41 -11.83
N ALA A 164 -6.62 8.33 -12.74
CA ALA A 164 -6.37 9.75 -12.56
C ALA A 164 -7.15 10.33 -11.37
N LYS A 165 -8.44 9.99 -11.23
CA LYS A 165 -9.27 10.35 -10.05
C LYS A 165 -8.62 9.86 -8.75
N TYR A 166 -8.12 8.61 -8.74
CA TYR A 166 -7.42 8.03 -7.59
C TYR A 166 -6.13 8.77 -7.23
N VAL A 167 -5.27 9.03 -8.22
CA VAL A 167 -4.00 9.75 -7.99
C VAL A 167 -4.26 11.16 -7.47
N ALA A 168 -5.25 11.86 -8.03
CA ALA A 168 -5.68 13.16 -7.55
C ALA A 168 -6.18 13.09 -6.10
N ALA A 169 -7.08 12.15 -5.79
CA ALA A 169 -7.62 11.98 -4.45
C ALA A 169 -6.53 11.69 -3.40
N VAL A 170 -5.57 10.79 -3.70
CA VAL A 170 -4.44 10.52 -2.78
C VAL A 170 -3.59 11.76 -2.56
N ARG A 171 -3.32 12.53 -3.63
CA ARG A 171 -2.59 13.78 -3.53
C ARG A 171 -3.35 14.79 -2.66
N ASP A 172 -4.64 14.93 -2.87
CA ASP A 172 -5.47 15.88 -2.15
C ASP A 172 -5.55 15.51 -0.64
N LEU A 173 -5.71 14.22 -0.31
CA LEU A 173 -5.63 13.72 1.07
C LEU A 173 -4.30 14.07 1.75
N PHE A 174 -3.18 13.98 1.02
CA PHE A 174 -1.89 14.38 1.55
C PHE A 174 -1.87 15.87 1.88
N TYR A 175 -2.22 16.74 0.93
CA TYR A 175 -2.12 18.19 1.12
C TYR A 175 -3.12 18.74 2.12
N GLU A 176 -4.30 18.13 2.24
CA GLU A 176 -5.31 18.48 3.23
C GLU A 176 -4.84 18.19 4.66
N HIS A 177 -4.21 17.03 4.88
CA HIS A 177 -3.85 16.59 6.22
C HIS A 177 -2.40 16.83 6.62
N ARG A 178 -1.47 17.13 5.69
CA ARG A 178 -0.03 17.29 6.01
C ARG A 178 0.25 18.37 7.06
N ALA A 179 -0.57 19.43 7.11
CA ALA A 179 -0.40 20.53 8.06
C ALA A 179 -0.69 20.10 9.51
N ASN A 180 -1.46 19.04 9.71
CA ASN A 180 -1.75 18.49 11.03
C ASN A 180 -0.54 17.77 11.65
N TYR A 181 0.49 17.48 10.85
CA TYR A 181 1.68 16.77 11.30
C TYR A 181 2.92 17.67 11.12
N ALA A 182 3.53 18.06 12.24
CA ALA A 182 4.67 18.98 12.25
C ALA A 182 5.83 18.53 11.33
N GLU A 183 6.07 17.22 11.22
CA GLU A 183 7.13 16.66 10.40
C GLU A 183 6.80 16.63 8.89
N TYR A 184 5.53 16.82 8.51
CA TYR A 184 5.04 16.81 7.12
C TYR A 184 4.62 18.20 6.61
N ALA A 185 4.49 19.20 7.48
CA ALA A 185 4.00 20.54 7.11
C ALA A 185 4.74 21.16 5.91
N ASN A 186 6.06 20.95 5.82
CA ASN A 186 6.91 21.45 4.74
C ASN A 186 7.32 20.37 3.72
N ARG A 187 6.75 19.16 3.81
CA ARG A 187 7.06 18.08 2.88
C ARG A 187 6.20 18.16 1.63
N GLU A 188 6.81 17.79 0.51
CA GLU A 188 6.12 17.57 -0.75
C GLU A 188 5.81 16.09 -0.96
N LEU A 189 4.78 15.79 -1.76
CA LEU A 189 4.47 14.43 -2.18
C LEU A 189 4.88 14.23 -3.63
N LEU A 190 5.77 13.28 -3.87
CA LEU A 190 6.18 12.82 -5.19
C LEU A 190 5.41 11.54 -5.55
N ILE A 191 4.76 11.55 -6.71
CA ILE A 191 3.99 10.42 -7.22
C ILE A 191 4.67 9.87 -8.50
N GLU A 192 5.23 8.67 -8.42
CA GLU A 192 6.01 8.01 -9.49
C GLU A 192 5.42 6.69 -10.02
#